data_AF-A0A4W5LUN2-F1
#
_entry.id   AF-A0A4W5LUN2-F1
#
_cell.length_a   1.000
_cell.length_b   1.000
_cell.length_c   1.000
_cell.angle_alpha   90.00
_cell.angle_beta   90.00
_cell.angle_gamma   90.00
#
_symmetry.space_group_name_H-M   'P 1'
#
loop_
_entity.id
_entity.type
_entity.pdbx_description
1 polymer ?
#
loop_
_entity_poly.entity_id
_entity_poly.type
_entity_poly.pdbx_seq_one_letter_code
_entity_poly.pdbx_strand_id
1 'polypeptide(L)'
;ILPFKFLALKSNLIITDTHTHLYSEEFDQDRNEMIQRSIDAGVTRFFIPAIDSSCTEAMYDLEKNYPDHVFLMMGLHPTYVKDNYLEELEHVENELAKRKFYAIGEIGIDLYWDKTHLPQQQIAFRTQIQWAKKYKLPIVIHCREAFDEIFEILEEEKSPELFGIFHCFSGTYEQALRAISYNMKLGIGGVNSFAKHILFVIFNVTLFIMECSKC
;
A
#
# COMPACT_ATOMS: atom_id res chain seq x y z
N ILE A 1 41.60 30.07 9.01
CA ILE A 1 40.78 29.43 7.96
C ILE A 1 40.94 27.93 8.15
N LEU A 2 40.03 27.29 8.90
CA LEU A 2 40.02 25.82 9.04
C LEU A 2 39.38 25.22 7.78
N PRO A 3 39.90 24.11 7.24
CA PRO A 3 39.26 23.45 6.12
C PRO A 3 38.02 22.73 6.67
N PHE A 4 36.84 23.14 6.19
CA PHE A 4 35.62 22.36 6.33
C PHE A 4 35.84 21.00 5.64
N LYS A 5 36.21 19.97 6.41
CA LYS A 5 36.05 18.58 5.98
C LYS A 5 34.55 18.36 5.85
N PHE A 6 34.08 18.27 4.61
CA PHE A 6 32.82 17.62 4.30
C PHE A 6 32.95 16.17 4.78
N LEU A 7 32.51 15.89 6.02
CA LEU A 7 32.13 14.54 6.39
C LEU A 7 30.89 14.25 5.55
N ALA A 8 31.08 13.54 4.43
CA ALA A 8 30.00 12.78 3.86
C ALA A 8 29.56 11.78 4.94
N LEU A 9 28.55 12.15 5.73
CA LEU A 9 27.73 11.18 6.43
C LEU A 9 27.22 10.27 5.31
N LYS A 10 27.82 9.08 5.16
CA LYS A 10 27.16 7.96 4.51
C LYS A 10 25.92 7.69 5.36
N SER A 11 24.85 8.42 5.12
CA SER A 11 23.54 7.99 5.57
C SER A 11 23.32 6.65 4.89
N ASN A 12 23.18 5.59 5.70
CA ASN A 12 22.59 4.34 5.23
C ASN A 12 21.12 4.65 4.92
N LEU A 13 20.89 5.34 3.80
CA LEU A 13 19.55 5.65 3.32
C LEU A 13 18.95 4.33 2.85
N ILE A 14 18.07 3.77 3.68
CA ILE A 14 17.30 2.57 3.30
C ILE A 14 16.19 3.05 2.37
N ILE A 15 16.26 2.68 1.10
CA ILE A 15 15.20 2.92 0.13
C ILE A 15 14.23 1.75 0.19
N THR A 16 12.94 2.06 0.36
CA THR A 16 11.88 1.07 0.52
C THR A 16 10.83 1.34 -0.54
N ASP A 17 10.52 0.33 -1.33
CA ASP A 17 9.32 0.31 -2.15
C ASP A 17 8.16 -0.13 -1.25
N THR A 18 7.28 0.80 -0.96
CA THR A 18 6.16 0.58 -0.04
C THR A 18 4.99 -0.14 -0.68
N HIS A 19 4.99 -0.34 -2.01
CA HIS A 19 3.84 -0.90 -2.73
C HIS A 19 4.23 -1.42 -4.12
N THR A 20 4.38 -2.73 -4.27
CA THR A 20 4.70 -3.33 -5.57
C THR A 20 4.08 -4.72 -5.73
N HIS A 21 3.63 -5.02 -6.95
CA HIS A 21 3.01 -6.30 -7.30
C HIS A 21 3.99 -7.18 -8.08
N LEU A 22 5.19 -7.39 -7.54
CA LEU A 22 6.26 -8.18 -8.20
C LEU A 22 5.86 -9.63 -8.48
N TYR A 23 4.82 -10.15 -7.82
CA TYR A 23 4.24 -11.47 -8.09
C TYR A 23 3.35 -11.50 -9.35
N SER A 24 3.00 -10.34 -9.91
CA SER A 24 2.16 -10.23 -11.11
C SER A 24 2.80 -10.94 -12.30
N GLU A 25 1.95 -11.49 -13.17
CA GLU A 25 2.33 -12.13 -14.43
C GLU A 25 3.11 -11.18 -15.36
N GLU A 26 2.91 -9.86 -15.21
CA GLU A 26 3.65 -8.84 -15.97
C GLU A 26 5.18 -8.93 -15.76
N PHE A 27 5.62 -9.52 -14.65
CA PHE A 27 7.03 -9.75 -14.34
C PHE A 27 7.50 -11.19 -14.63
N ASP A 28 6.67 -12.10 -15.14
CA ASP A 28 7.05 -13.52 -15.28
C ASP A 28 8.33 -13.73 -16.09
N GLN A 29 8.60 -12.88 -17.08
CA GLN A 29 9.77 -13.00 -17.95
C GLN A 29 11.06 -12.47 -17.32
N ASP A 30 10.98 -11.49 -16.41
CA ASP A 30 12.16 -10.75 -15.93
C ASP A 30 12.16 -10.48 -14.40
N ARG A 31 11.25 -11.06 -13.62
CA ARG A 31 11.08 -10.83 -12.16
C ARG A 31 12.40 -10.83 -11.39
N ASN A 32 13.21 -11.86 -11.59
CA ASN A 32 14.49 -12.00 -10.88
C ASN A 32 15.47 -10.89 -11.28
N GLU A 33 15.52 -10.55 -12.56
CA GLU A 33 16.37 -9.47 -13.07
C GLU A 33 15.87 -8.10 -12.57
N MET A 34 14.56 -7.87 -12.55
CA MET A 34 13.94 -6.65 -12.03
C MET A 34 14.29 -6.45 -10.55
N ILE A 35 14.10 -7.48 -9.73
CA ILE A 35 14.41 -7.42 -8.29
C ILE A 35 15.90 -7.16 -8.09
N GLN A 36 16.77 -7.85 -8.84
CA GLN A 36 18.21 -7.62 -8.75
C GLN A 36 18.59 -6.19 -9.14
N ARG A 37 18.05 -5.67 -10.25
CA ARG A 37 18.26 -4.26 -10.67
C ARG A 37 17.83 -3.28 -9.58
N SER A 38 16.72 -3.56 -8.89
CA SER A 38 16.21 -2.73 -7.80
C SER A 38 17.14 -2.75 -6.57
N ILE A 39 17.61 -3.94 -6.19
CA ILE A 39 18.58 -4.12 -5.09
C ILE A 39 19.90 -3.42 -5.41
N ASP A 40 20.42 -3.57 -6.62
CA ASP A 40 21.66 -2.92 -7.07
C ASP A 40 21.53 -1.38 -7.08
N ALA A 41 20.32 -0.86 -7.30
CA ALA A 41 19.98 0.56 -7.18
C ALA A 41 19.76 1.04 -5.73
N GLY A 42 19.83 0.13 -4.75
CA GLY A 42 19.68 0.44 -3.32
C GLY A 42 18.26 0.31 -2.76
N VAL A 43 17.29 -0.14 -3.57
CA VAL A 43 15.92 -0.47 -3.14
C VAL A 43 15.92 -1.90 -2.63
N THR A 44 15.95 -2.08 -1.31
CA THR A 44 16.20 -3.40 -0.70
C THR A 44 15.02 -3.93 0.10
N ARG A 45 13.89 -3.19 0.14
CA ARG A 45 12.69 -3.59 0.87
C ARG A 45 11.49 -3.37 -0.04
N PHE A 46 10.77 -4.46 -0.34
CA PHE A 46 9.61 -4.49 -1.21
C PHE A 46 8.40 -4.95 -0.41
N PHE A 47 7.42 -4.07 -0.31
CA PHE A 47 6.17 -4.34 0.34
C PHE A 47 5.13 -4.79 -0.69
N ILE A 48 4.58 -5.97 -0.46
CA ILE A 48 3.79 -6.71 -1.47
C ILE A 48 2.34 -6.82 -0.98
N PRO A 49 1.44 -5.96 -1.46
CA PRO A 49 0.02 -6.06 -1.12
C PRO A 49 -0.67 -7.18 -1.87
N ALA A 50 -1.58 -7.87 -1.19
CA ALA A 50 -2.51 -8.80 -1.82
C ALA A 50 -3.61 -8.02 -2.56
N ILE A 51 -4.19 -8.64 -3.58
CA ILE A 51 -5.34 -8.11 -4.32
C ILE A 51 -6.60 -8.94 -4.11
N ASP A 52 -6.47 -10.27 -4.14
CA ASP A 52 -7.50 -11.27 -3.87
C ASP A 52 -6.84 -12.60 -3.44
N SER A 53 -7.64 -13.63 -3.18
CA SER A 53 -7.17 -14.95 -2.79
C SER A 53 -6.24 -15.61 -3.82
N SER A 54 -6.41 -15.31 -5.11
CA SER A 54 -5.68 -15.95 -6.22
C SER A 54 -4.17 -15.66 -6.21
N CYS A 55 -3.76 -14.50 -5.69
CA CYS A 55 -2.34 -14.11 -5.66
C CYS A 55 -1.53 -14.73 -4.51
N THR A 56 -2.19 -15.37 -3.55
CA THR A 56 -1.58 -15.80 -2.27
C THR A 56 -0.38 -16.72 -2.47
N GLU A 57 -0.48 -17.72 -3.34
CA GLU A 57 0.61 -18.68 -3.58
C GLU A 57 1.83 -17.99 -4.22
N ALA A 58 1.60 -17.15 -5.24
CA ALA A 58 2.65 -16.40 -5.90
C ALA A 58 3.37 -15.42 -4.94
N MET A 59 2.64 -14.80 -4.02
CA MET A 59 3.22 -13.97 -2.96
C MET A 59 4.11 -14.77 -2.01
N TYR A 60 3.71 -15.99 -1.64
CA TYR A 60 4.50 -16.86 -0.77
C TYR A 60 5.76 -17.39 -1.46
N ASP A 61 5.67 -17.74 -2.74
CA ASP A 61 6.84 -18.12 -3.52
C ASP A 61 7.82 -16.93 -3.67
N LEU A 62 7.30 -15.72 -3.88
CA LEU A 62 8.11 -14.51 -3.94
C LEU A 62 8.86 -14.25 -2.63
N GLU A 63 8.17 -14.31 -1.50
CA GLU A 63 8.78 -14.15 -0.17
C GLU A 63 9.83 -15.24 0.10
N LYS A 64 9.53 -16.50 -0.24
CA LYS A 64 10.47 -17.61 -0.08
C LYS A 64 11.76 -17.42 -0.89
N ASN A 65 11.66 -16.84 -2.09
CA ASN A 65 12.81 -16.58 -2.95
C ASN A 65 13.63 -15.36 -2.49
N TYR A 66 13.01 -14.40 -1.79
CA TYR A 66 13.64 -13.14 -1.35
C TYR A 66 13.27 -12.77 0.11
N PRO A 67 13.57 -13.63 1.10
CA PRO A 67 13.02 -13.51 2.46
C PRO A 67 13.51 -12.27 3.23
N ASP A 68 14.68 -11.74 2.88
CA ASP A 68 15.24 -10.53 3.51
C ASP A 68 14.74 -9.23 2.86
N HIS A 69 14.08 -9.33 1.71
CA HIS A 69 13.68 -8.18 0.89
C HIS A 69 12.16 -8.03 0.77
N VAL A 70 11.39 -9.10 0.93
CA VAL A 70 9.95 -9.14 0.66
C VAL A 70 9.13 -9.09 1.96
N PHE A 71 8.17 -8.17 2.01
CA PHE A 71 7.32 -7.90 3.16
C PHE A 71 5.85 -7.97 2.73
N LEU A 72 5.21 -9.11 2.98
CA LEU A 72 3.84 -9.35 2.55
C LEU A 72 2.82 -8.54 3.36
N MET A 73 1.80 -8.03 2.68
CA MET A 73 0.56 -7.50 3.27
C MET A 73 -0.61 -8.37 2.83
N MET A 74 -1.67 -8.40 3.63
CA MET A 74 -2.86 -9.19 3.32
C MET A 74 -4.09 -8.29 3.27
N GLY A 75 -4.96 -8.52 2.30
CA GLY A 75 -6.17 -7.73 2.11
C GLY A 75 -6.90 -8.11 0.83
N LEU A 76 -8.07 -7.53 0.65
CA LEU A 76 -8.92 -7.60 -0.52
C LEU A 76 -9.04 -6.21 -1.14
N HIS A 77 -8.52 -6.10 -2.36
CA HIS A 77 -8.52 -4.88 -3.14
C HIS A 77 -9.92 -4.52 -3.64
N PRO A 78 -10.33 -3.23 -3.66
CA PRO A 78 -11.69 -2.83 -4.03
C PRO A 78 -12.16 -3.30 -5.41
N THR A 79 -11.28 -3.36 -6.41
CA THR A 79 -11.64 -3.85 -7.76
C THR A 79 -11.88 -5.36 -7.83
N TYR A 80 -11.52 -6.10 -6.78
CA TYR A 80 -11.78 -7.54 -6.62
C TYR A 80 -12.96 -7.82 -5.69
N VAL A 81 -13.58 -6.78 -5.12
CA VAL A 81 -14.84 -6.90 -4.37
C VAL A 81 -16.00 -7.12 -5.36
N LYS A 82 -16.44 -8.37 -5.46
CA LYS A 82 -17.55 -8.82 -6.31
C LYS A 82 -18.59 -9.55 -5.47
N ASP A 83 -19.43 -10.37 -6.09
CA ASP A 83 -20.47 -11.13 -5.39
C ASP A 83 -19.90 -12.12 -4.37
N ASN A 84 -18.67 -12.60 -4.59
CA ASN A 84 -17.94 -13.53 -3.70
C ASN A 84 -17.07 -12.83 -2.63
N TYR A 85 -17.32 -11.56 -2.33
CA TYR A 85 -16.46 -10.80 -1.40
C TYR A 85 -16.42 -11.39 0.02
N LEU A 86 -17.45 -12.13 0.43
CA LEU A 86 -17.48 -12.76 1.75
C LEU A 86 -16.50 -13.93 1.84
N GLU A 87 -16.41 -14.74 0.79
CA GLU A 87 -15.42 -15.81 0.67
C GLU A 87 -13.99 -15.26 0.64
N GLU A 88 -13.78 -14.15 -0.07
CA GLU A 88 -12.48 -13.44 -0.10
C GLU A 88 -12.11 -12.87 1.28
N LEU A 89 -13.08 -12.30 2.00
CA LEU A 89 -12.87 -11.82 3.37
C LEU A 89 -12.57 -12.98 4.35
N GLU A 90 -13.23 -14.13 4.19
CA GLU A 90 -12.92 -15.33 4.97
C GLU A 90 -11.48 -15.80 4.71
N HIS A 91 -11.04 -15.79 3.45
CA HIS A 91 -9.64 -16.09 3.09
C HIS A 91 -8.65 -15.14 3.77
N VAL A 92 -8.90 -13.82 3.71
CA VAL A 92 -8.07 -12.80 4.37
C VAL A 92 -7.99 -13.05 5.89
N GLU A 93 -9.11 -13.30 6.56
CA GLU A 93 -9.13 -13.58 8.00
C GLU A 93 -8.34 -14.85 8.36
N ASN A 94 -8.50 -15.91 7.57
CA ASN A 94 -7.78 -17.18 7.76
C ASN A 94 -6.26 -17.00 7.61
N GLU A 95 -5.80 -16.27 6.60
CA GLU A 95 -4.36 -16.04 6.42
C GLU A 95 -3.80 -15.13 7.53
N LEU A 96 -4.52 -14.07 7.92
CA LEU A 96 -4.13 -13.21 9.06
C LEU A 96 -3.98 -13.99 10.38
N ALA A 97 -4.78 -15.06 10.59
CA ALA A 97 -4.68 -15.93 11.77
C ALA A 97 -3.52 -16.93 11.69
N LYS A 98 -3.09 -17.29 10.48
CA LYS A 98 -2.12 -18.37 10.21
C LYS A 98 -0.67 -17.90 10.31
N ARG A 99 -0.38 -16.66 9.89
CA ARG A 99 1.00 -16.15 9.79
C ARG A 99 1.09 -14.63 9.97
N LYS A 100 2.33 -14.14 10.02
CA LYS A 100 2.61 -12.70 10.13
C LYS A 100 2.49 -12.02 8.77
N PHE A 101 1.85 -10.85 8.78
CA PHE A 101 1.86 -9.84 7.71
C PHE A 101 2.35 -8.50 8.25
N TYR A 102 2.73 -7.59 7.36
CA TYR A 102 3.28 -6.28 7.73
C TYR A 102 2.28 -5.12 7.65
N ALA A 103 1.17 -5.31 6.94
CA ALA A 103 0.07 -4.36 6.85
C ALA A 103 -1.22 -5.10 6.43
N ILE A 104 -2.37 -4.44 6.58
CA ILE A 104 -3.59 -4.83 5.89
C ILE A 104 -3.73 -3.96 4.64
N GLY A 105 -3.59 -4.57 3.48
CA GLY A 105 -3.44 -3.87 2.22
C GLY A 105 -3.27 -4.83 1.04
N GLU A 106 -3.71 -4.45 -0.15
CA GLU A 106 -4.31 -3.15 -0.49
C GLU A 106 -5.83 -3.18 -0.28
N ILE A 107 -6.38 -2.18 0.43
CA ILE A 107 -7.80 -2.10 0.78
C ILE A 107 -8.35 -0.71 0.48
N GLY A 108 -9.65 -0.54 0.30
CA GLY A 108 -10.21 0.81 0.09
C GLY A 108 -11.45 0.78 -0.79
N ILE A 109 -11.58 1.82 -1.62
CA ILE A 109 -12.72 1.99 -2.53
C ILE A 109 -12.20 2.50 -3.90
N ASP A 110 -12.70 1.92 -4.97
CA ASP A 110 -12.47 2.34 -6.36
C ASP A 110 -13.82 2.48 -7.07
N LEU A 111 -14.12 3.71 -7.50
CA LEU A 111 -15.37 4.05 -8.20
C LEU A 111 -15.16 4.51 -9.64
N TYR A 112 -13.95 4.36 -10.17
CA TYR A 112 -13.63 4.82 -11.52
C TYR A 112 -14.19 3.90 -12.61
N TRP A 113 -14.05 2.58 -12.42
CA TRP A 113 -14.44 1.58 -13.42
C TRP A 113 -15.89 1.10 -13.27
N ASP A 114 -16.31 0.85 -12.03
CA ASP A 114 -17.63 0.31 -11.70
C ASP A 114 -18.03 0.79 -10.30
N LYS A 115 -19.33 1.08 -10.12
CA LYS A 115 -19.93 1.52 -8.85
C LYS A 115 -20.94 0.52 -8.31
N THR A 116 -21.18 -0.59 -9.02
CA THR A 116 -22.20 -1.60 -8.71
C THR A 116 -21.99 -2.21 -7.32
N HIS A 117 -20.73 -2.44 -6.94
CA HIS A 117 -20.37 -3.08 -5.67
C HIS A 117 -19.96 -2.10 -4.57
N LEU A 118 -20.30 -0.80 -4.67
CA LEU A 118 -19.95 0.18 -3.63
C LEU A 118 -20.39 -0.26 -2.21
N PRO A 119 -21.62 -0.77 -1.98
CA PRO A 119 -22.00 -1.25 -0.65
C PRO A 119 -21.08 -2.36 -0.13
N GLN A 120 -20.69 -3.30 -0.99
CA GLN A 120 -19.78 -4.40 -0.65
C GLN A 120 -18.37 -3.88 -0.41
N GLN A 121 -17.87 -2.91 -1.20
CA GLN A 121 -16.56 -2.28 -0.97
C GLN A 121 -16.53 -1.58 0.39
N GLN A 122 -17.59 -0.87 0.76
CA GLN A 122 -17.70 -0.23 2.07
C GLN A 122 -17.70 -1.25 3.23
N ILE A 123 -18.41 -2.38 3.07
CA ILE A 123 -18.39 -3.48 4.06
C ILE A 123 -16.97 -4.06 4.16
N ALA A 124 -16.36 -4.42 3.03
CA ALA A 124 -15.02 -5.02 2.99
C ALA A 124 -13.96 -4.08 3.57
N PHE A 125 -14.00 -2.79 3.23
CA PHE A 125 -13.05 -1.80 3.75
C PHE A 125 -13.17 -1.65 5.27
N ARG A 126 -14.41 -1.52 5.79
CA ARG A 126 -14.68 -1.41 7.23
C ARG A 126 -14.21 -2.65 7.99
N THR A 127 -14.54 -3.84 7.50
CA THR A 127 -14.11 -5.11 8.10
C THR A 127 -12.58 -5.20 8.18
N GLN A 128 -11.89 -4.83 7.11
CA GLN A 128 -10.43 -4.86 7.04
C GLN A 128 -9.77 -3.82 7.97
N ILE A 129 -10.37 -2.63 8.14
CA ILE A 129 -9.95 -1.66 9.17
C ILE A 129 -10.08 -2.24 10.58
N GLN A 130 -11.17 -2.95 10.86
CA GLN A 130 -11.39 -3.58 12.16
C GLN A 130 -10.35 -4.66 12.45
N TRP A 131 -9.97 -5.46 11.45
CA TRP A 131 -8.85 -6.39 11.57
C TRP A 131 -7.53 -5.66 11.78
N ALA A 132 -7.28 -4.55 11.11
CA ALA A 132 -6.03 -3.79 11.27
C ALA A 132 -5.86 -3.32 12.71
N LYS A 133 -6.94 -2.82 13.32
CA LYS A 133 -6.97 -2.47 14.75
C LYS A 133 -6.75 -3.69 15.66
N LYS A 134 -7.42 -4.82 15.39
CA LYS A 134 -7.28 -6.08 16.14
C LYS A 134 -5.83 -6.60 16.14
N TYR A 135 -5.19 -6.64 14.97
CA TYR A 135 -3.83 -7.14 14.80
C TYR A 135 -2.74 -6.08 14.99
N LYS A 136 -3.12 -4.82 15.26
CA LYS A 136 -2.22 -3.66 15.40
C LYS A 136 -1.32 -3.47 14.18
N LEU A 137 -1.90 -3.65 13.00
CA LEU A 137 -1.23 -3.49 11.71
C LEU A 137 -1.61 -2.15 11.08
N PRO A 138 -0.70 -1.49 10.34
CA PRO A 138 -1.07 -0.36 9.49
C PRO A 138 -2.00 -0.80 8.36
N ILE A 139 -2.83 0.11 7.87
CA ILE A 139 -3.58 -0.08 6.62
C ILE A 139 -2.88 0.59 5.43
N VAL A 140 -3.04 0.03 4.24
CA VAL A 140 -2.64 0.64 2.97
C VAL A 140 -3.88 0.83 2.11
N ILE A 141 -4.23 2.11 1.89
CA ILE A 141 -5.53 2.55 1.34
C ILE A 141 -5.42 2.89 -0.13
N HIS A 142 -6.17 2.17 -0.97
CA HIS A 142 -6.51 2.55 -2.34
C HIS A 142 -7.70 3.48 -2.36
N CYS A 143 -7.55 4.54 -3.13
CA CYS A 143 -8.60 5.53 -3.30
C CYS A 143 -8.58 6.03 -4.74
N ARG A 144 -9.62 5.70 -5.50
CA ARG A 144 -9.83 6.24 -6.84
C ARG A 144 -11.26 6.72 -6.99
N GLU A 145 -11.41 8.04 -7.16
CA GLU A 145 -12.71 8.74 -7.22
C GLU A 145 -13.64 8.43 -6.04
N ALA A 146 -13.08 8.14 -4.86
CA ALA A 146 -13.83 7.63 -3.71
C ALA A 146 -13.43 8.25 -2.35
N PHE A 147 -12.89 9.47 -2.37
CA PHE A 147 -12.39 10.12 -1.15
C PHE A 147 -13.50 10.35 -0.12
N ASP A 148 -14.70 10.72 -0.56
CA ASP A 148 -15.80 11.04 0.35
C ASP A 148 -16.26 9.78 1.10
N GLU A 149 -16.45 8.68 0.40
CA GLU A 149 -16.85 7.37 0.93
C GLU A 149 -15.78 6.80 1.87
N ILE A 150 -14.50 6.93 1.50
CA ILE A 150 -13.39 6.49 2.35
C ILE A 150 -13.34 7.32 3.63
N PHE A 151 -13.46 8.64 3.54
CA PHE A 151 -13.38 9.47 4.73
C PHE A 151 -14.59 9.34 5.66
N GLU A 152 -15.76 9.01 5.14
CA GLU A 152 -16.92 8.62 5.96
C GLU A 152 -16.56 7.42 6.83
N ILE A 153 -16.04 6.34 6.23
CA ILE A 153 -15.65 5.13 6.96
C ILE A 153 -14.48 5.39 7.92
N LEU A 154 -13.48 6.18 7.52
CA LEU A 154 -12.37 6.54 8.41
C LEU A 154 -12.81 7.38 9.61
N GLU A 155 -13.84 8.21 9.47
CA GLU A 155 -14.42 8.93 10.60
C GLU A 155 -15.17 7.98 11.54
N GLU A 156 -15.98 7.07 11.01
CA GLU A 156 -16.70 6.06 11.79
C GLU A 156 -15.75 5.14 12.58
N GLU A 157 -14.66 4.71 11.94
CA GLU A 157 -13.71 3.75 12.51
C GLU A 157 -12.54 4.41 13.25
N LYS A 158 -12.56 5.75 13.38
CA LYS A 158 -11.48 6.56 13.95
C LYS A 158 -11.08 6.09 15.33
N SER A 159 -9.80 5.77 15.50
CA SER A 159 -9.25 5.24 16.74
C SER A 159 -7.76 5.55 16.85
N PRO A 160 -7.18 5.66 18.06
CA PRO A 160 -5.73 5.77 18.23
C PRO A 160 -4.94 4.59 17.62
N GLU A 161 -5.57 3.42 17.52
CA GLU A 161 -5.02 2.21 16.91
C GLU A 161 -5.08 2.21 15.38
N LEU A 162 -5.82 3.15 14.77
CA LEU A 162 -5.90 3.28 13.32
C LEU A 162 -4.75 4.15 12.82
N PHE A 163 -3.94 3.58 11.93
CA PHE A 163 -2.83 4.28 11.26
C PHE A 163 -2.53 3.59 9.95
N GLY A 164 -1.90 4.29 9.01
CA GLY A 164 -1.68 3.72 7.70
C GLY A 164 -1.14 4.68 6.67
N ILE A 165 -1.34 4.34 5.41
CA ILE A 165 -0.86 5.08 4.24
C ILE A 165 -1.99 5.14 3.22
N PHE A 166 -2.32 6.33 2.70
CA PHE A 166 -2.97 6.43 1.39
C PHE A 166 -1.89 6.23 0.33
N HIS A 167 -1.86 5.09 -0.34
CA HIS A 167 -0.88 4.91 -1.41
C HIS A 167 -1.31 5.72 -2.65
N CYS A 168 -0.34 6.14 -3.45
CA CYS A 168 -0.55 6.96 -4.64
C CYS A 168 -1.56 8.11 -4.46
N PHE A 169 -1.48 8.85 -3.35
CA PHE A 169 -2.45 9.87 -2.97
C PHE A 169 -2.59 10.95 -4.05
N SER A 170 -3.77 11.07 -4.65
CA SER A 170 -4.07 11.99 -5.76
C SER A 170 -5.09 13.08 -5.40
N GLY A 171 -5.38 13.25 -4.12
CA GLY A 171 -6.40 14.18 -3.62
C GLY A 171 -5.93 15.64 -3.53
N THR A 172 -6.86 16.50 -3.12
CA THR A 172 -6.60 17.93 -2.87
C THR A 172 -5.82 18.15 -1.57
N TYR A 173 -5.31 19.37 -1.37
CA TYR A 173 -4.66 19.77 -0.11
C TYR A 173 -5.58 19.57 1.12
N GLU A 174 -6.87 19.87 0.99
CA GLU A 174 -7.84 19.68 2.08
C GLU A 174 -8.04 18.19 2.39
N GLN A 175 -8.11 17.34 1.37
CA GLN A 175 -8.18 15.89 1.54
C GLN A 175 -6.90 15.33 2.16
N ALA A 176 -5.74 15.91 1.82
CA ALA A 176 -4.45 15.54 2.42
C ALA A 176 -4.42 15.84 3.92
N LEU A 177 -4.85 17.05 4.33
CA LEU A 177 -4.97 17.42 5.75
C LEU A 177 -5.95 16.51 6.49
N ARG A 178 -7.08 16.19 5.85
CA ARG A 178 -8.09 15.29 6.42
C ARG A 178 -7.53 13.88 6.62
N ALA A 179 -6.83 13.31 5.63
CA ALA A 179 -6.14 12.03 5.74
C ALA A 179 -5.13 12.01 6.89
N ILE A 180 -4.30 13.06 7.02
CA ILE A 180 -3.34 13.20 8.13
C ILE A 180 -4.05 13.22 9.49
N SER A 181 -5.24 13.84 9.58
CA SER A 181 -6.04 13.85 10.81
C SER A 181 -6.54 12.48 11.27
N TYR A 182 -6.56 11.49 10.36
CA TYR A 182 -6.84 10.08 10.64
C TYR A 182 -5.57 9.26 10.89
N ASN A 183 -4.43 9.90 11.14
CA ASN A 183 -3.13 9.24 11.36
C ASN A 183 -2.65 8.45 10.12
N MET A 184 -3.01 8.93 8.92
CA MET A 184 -2.53 8.40 7.65
C MET A 184 -1.31 9.20 7.16
N LYS A 185 -0.35 8.49 6.59
CA LYS A 185 0.69 9.07 5.75
C LYS A 185 0.23 9.12 4.30
N LEU A 186 0.85 9.99 3.50
CA LEU A 186 0.52 10.15 2.09
C LEU A 186 1.65 9.54 1.26
N GLY A 187 1.37 8.45 0.56
CA GLY A 187 2.26 7.84 -0.41
C GLY A 187 2.19 8.63 -1.72
N ILE A 188 3.33 9.02 -2.27
CA ILE A 188 3.41 9.77 -3.52
C ILE A 188 3.95 8.82 -4.59
N GLY A 189 3.09 8.44 -5.54
CA GLY A 189 3.45 7.58 -6.67
C GLY A 189 3.84 8.37 -7.92
N GLY A 190 4.12 7.64 -9.02
CA GLY A 190 4.54 8.21 -10.31
C GLY A 190 3.56 9.19 -10.94
N VAL A 191 2.27 8.96 -10.74
CA VAL A 191 1.19 9.77 -11.33
C VAL A 191 1.28 11.24 -10.88
N ASN A 192 1.78 11.50 -9.67
CA ASN A 192 1.95 12.85 -9.14
C ASN A 192 3.20 13.57 -9.64
N SER A 193 4.13 12.89 -10.31
CA SER A 193 5.31 13.55 -10.89
C SER A 193 4.96 14.54 -12.01
N PHE A 194 3.72 14.48 -12.52
CA PHE A 194 3.18 15.42 -13.51
C PHE A 194 2.43 16.62 -12.91
N ALA A 195 2.05 16.59 -11.61
CA ALA A 195 1.25 17.65 -10.98
C ALA A 195 2.13 18.74 -10.34
N LYS A 196 2.12 19.95 -10.91
CA LYS A 196 3.02 21.08 -10.57
C LYS A 196 2.83 21.73 -9.17
N HIS A 197 1.97 21.21 -8.29
CA HIS A 197 1.52 21.96 -7.10
C HIS A 197 1.38 21.17 -5.79
N ILE A 198 2.23 20.17 -5.52
CA ILE A 198 2.24 19.51 -4.20
C ILE A 198 3.53 19.83 -3.45
N LEU A 199 3.37 20.65 -2.40
CA LEU A 199 4.42 21.04 -1.45
C LEU A 199 4.80 19.84 -0.57
N PHE A 200 6.09 19.51 -0.58
CA PHE A 200 6.70 18.36 0.11
C PHE A 200 6.39 18.33 1.62
N VAL A 201 5.66 17.32 2.08
CA VAL A 201 5.70 16.88 3.49
C VAL A 201 6.23 15.46 3.52
N ILE A 202 7.57 15.35 3.42
CA ILE A 202 8.29 14.09 3.57
C ILE A 202 8.80 14.01 5.02
N PHE A 203 8.18 13.15 5.84
CA PHE A 203 8.87 12.58 7.00
C PHE A 203 9.39 11.20 6.62
N ASN A 204 10.68 11.12 6.28
CA ASN A 204 11.46 9.87 6.14
C ASN A 204 10.78 8.74 5.34
N VAL A 205 10.24 9.04 4.16
CA VAL A 205 9.92 8.02 3.16
C VAL A 205 10.68 8.39 1.90
N THR A 206 11.62 7.54 1.51
CA THR A 206 12.28 7.65 0.22
C THR A 206 11.22 7.41 -0.86
N LEU A 207 11.01 8.42 -1.69
CA LEU A 207 10.11 8.40 -2.83
C LEU A 207 10.59 7.33 -3.83
N PHE A 208 9.71 6.41 -4.25
CA PHE A 208 9.94 5.66 -5.48
C PHE A 208 8.65 5.52 -6.29
N ILE A 209 8.83 5.69 -7.59
CA ILE A 209 7.80 5.69 -8.62
C ILE A 209 7.88 4.31 -9.28
N MET A 210 6.86 3.47 -9.07
CA MET A 210 6.55 2.37 -9.98
C MET A 210 5.23 2.68 -10.66
N GLU A 211 5.25 2.74 -11.98
CA GLU A 211 4.04 2.80 -12.80
C GLU A 211 3.33 1.44 -12.69
N CYS A 212 2.29 1.36 -11.86
CA CYS A 212 1.26 0.35 -12.05
C CYS A 212 0.33 0.88 -13.14
N SER A 213 0.41 0.30 -14.34
CA SER A 213 -0.40 0.72 -15.50
C SER A 213 -1.91 0.49 -15.32
N LYS A 214 -2.34 -0.03 -14.16
CA LYS A 214 -3.73 -0.40 -13.85
C LYS A 214 -4.30 0.24 -12.56
N CYS A 215 -3.53 1.02 -11.81
CA CYS A 215 -4.06 1.84 -10.71
C CYS A 215 -4.72 3.13 -11.18
#